data_AF-A0A947A1I5-F1
#
_entry.id   AF-A0A947A1I5-F1
#
_cell.length_a   1.000
_cell.length_b   1.000
_cell.length_c   1.000
_cell.angle_alpha   90.00
_cell.angle_beta   90.00
_cell.angle_gamma   90.00
#
_symmetry.space_group_name_H-M   'P 1'
#
loop_
_entity.id
_entity.type
_entity.pdbx_description
1 polymer ?
#
loop_
_entity_poly.entity_id
_entity_poly.type
_entity_poly.pdbx_seq_one_letter_code
_entity_poly.pdbx_strand_id
1 'polypeptide(L)'
;MSYLETTKDVYREAALTPDIGLCCTTNPIWELPGLKIPKIMQEMNYGCGSTVHARDLTNNPRTLYVGVGGGMELLQFAYFSRQKSGVVGVDVVDEMLEASRKNFQEAEQLNPWFKSEFVDLKKGDATDLPVEDNSID
;
A
#
# COMPACT_ATOMS: atom_id res chain seq x y z
N MET A 1 13.23 0.03 -25.57
CA MET A 1 12.43 -0.07 -24.33
C MET A 1 13.14 -1.07 -23.43
N SER A 2 13.52 -0.68 -22.21
CA SER A 2 14.14 -1.60 -21.24
C SER A 2 13.05 -2.38 -20.50
N TYR A 3 13.40 -3.52 -19.89
CA TYR A 3 12.42 -4.30 -19.12
C TYR A 3 11.80 -3.48 -17.98
N LEU A 4 12.59 -2.60 -17.33
CA LEU A 4 12.11 -1.72 -16.26
C LEU A 4 11.04 -0.74 -16.74
N GLU A 5 11.24 -0.12 -17.90
CA GLU A 5 10.24 0.80 -18.47
C GLU A 5 8.98 0.05 -18.86
N THR A 6 9.11 -1.14 -19.47
CA THR A 6 7.95 -2.00 -19.76
C THR A 6 7.18 -2.39 -18.50
N THR A 7 7.87 -2.72 -17.40
CA THR A 7 7.21 -3.02 -16.12
C THR A 7 6.48 -1.81 -15.56
N LYS A 8 7.10 -0.61 -15.59
CA LYS A 8 6.43 0.62 -15.15
C LYS A 8 5.17 0.91 -15.95
N ASP A 9 5.22 0.73 -17.27
CA ASP A 9 4.06 0.97 -18.13
C ASP A 9 2.91 -0.01 -17.83
N VAL A 10 3.20 -1.29 -17.58
CA VAL A 10 2.17 -2.26 -17.15
C VAL A 10 1.44 -1.80 -15.87
N TYR A 11 2.19 -1.37 -14.86
CA TYR A 11 1.60 -0.91 -13.60
C TYR A 11 0.98 0.49 -13.68
N ARG A 12 1.45 1.35 -14.58
CA ARG A 12 0.78 2.61 -14.92
C ARG A 12 -0.62 2.34 -15.46
N GLU A 13 -0.75 1.45 -16.44
CA GLU A 13 -2.06 1.11 -17.01
C GLU A 13 -2.99 0.50 -15.94
N ALA A 14 -2.47 -0.39 -15.09
CA ALA A 14 -3.22 -0.97 -13.97
C ALA A 14 -3.65 0.07 -12.92
N ALA A 15 -2.88 1.14 -12.73
CA ALA A 15 -3.25 2.25 -11.84
C ALA A 15 -4.39 3.12 -12.42
N LEU A 16 -4.43 3.27 -13.75
CA LEU A 16 -5.46 4.05 -14.45
C LEU A 16 -6.74 3.25 -14.64
N THR A 17 -6.61 1.96 -14.98
CA THR A 17 -7.71 1.02 -15.21
C THR A 17 -7.37 -0.29 -14.49
N PRO A 18 -7.95 -0.55 -13.30
CA PRO A 18 -7.65 -1.75 -12.54
C PRO A 18 -7.87 -3.03 -13.34
N ASP A 19 -6.80 -3.82 -13.49
CA ASP A 19 -6.83 -5.11 -14.18
C ASP A 19 -6.98 -6.26 -13.17
N ILE A 20 -8.23 -6.69 -12.94
CA ILE A 20 -8.54 -7.73 -11.95
C ILE A 20 -7.95 -9.06 -12.39
N GLY A 21 -7.02 -9.58 -11.60
CA GLY A 21 -6.31 -10.83 -11.92
C GLY A 21 -5.02 -10.62 -12.73
N LEU A 22 -4.52 -9.39 -12.82
CA LEU A 22 -3.21 -9.08 -13.38
C LEU A 22 -2.08 -9.98 -12.82
N CYS A 23 -2.19 -10.36 -11.54
CA CYS A 23 -1.29 -11.32 -10.91
C CYS A 23 -2.00 -12.65 -10.64
N CYS A 24 -1.26 -13.76 -10.78
CA CYS A 24 -1.78 -15.13 -10.65
C CYS A 24 -2.34 -15.47 -9.26
N THR A 25 -2.05 -14.65 -8.26
CA THR A 25 -2.45 -14.76 -6.87
C THR A 25 -2.82 -13.39 -6.35
N THR A 26 -3.69 -13.33 -5.35
CA THR A 26 -4.04 -12.08 -4.66
C THR A 26 -3.73 -12.22 -3.17
N ASN A 27 -3.40 -11.11 -2.52
CA ASN A 27 -3.09 -11.14 -1.11
C ASN A 27 -4.38 -11.34 -0.29
N PRO A 28 -4.43 -12.29 0.66
CA PRO A 28 -5.60 -12.44 1.53
C PRO A 28 -5.88 -11.15 2.31
N ILE A 29 -7.15 -10.76 2.35
CA ILE A 29 -7.62 -9.59 3.11
C ILE A 29 -7.73 -9.97 4.59
N TRP A 30 -7.17 -9.15 5.47
CA TRP A 30 -7.35 -9.33 6.92
C TRP A 30 -8.76 -8.94 7.35
N GLU A 31 -9.44 -9.85 8.04
CA GLU A 31 -10.72 -9.59 8.69
C GLU A 31 -10.50 -9.11 10.13
N LEU A 32 -10.26 -7.81 10.30
CA LEU A 32 -10.06 -7.17 11.61
C LEU A 32 -11.30 -6.36 12.03
N PRO A 33 -11.61 -6.27 13.35
CA PRO A 33 -12.74 -5.49 13.83
C PRO A 33 -12.68 -4.03 13.38
N GLY A 34 -13.70 -3.58 12.66
CA GLY A 34 -13.81 -2.20 12.17
C GLY A 34 -12.93 -1.88 10.96
N LEU A 35 -12.16 -2.84 10.42
CA LEU A 35 -11.45 -2.69 9.15
C LEU A 35 -12.41 -3.00 7.99
N LYS A 36 -12.51 -2.08 7.05
CA LYS A 36 -13.26 -2.20 5.80
C LYS A 36 -12.35 -1.83 4.64
N ILE A 37 -12.05 -2.78 3.78
CA ILE A 37 -11.24 -2.54 2.58
C ILE A 37 -12.14 -2.01 1.46
N PRO A 38 -11.91 -0.79 0.93
CA PRO A 38 -12.58 -0.27 -0.25
C PRO A 38 -12.54 -1.24 -1.42
N LYS A 39 -13.60 -1.33 -2.22
CA LYS A 39 -13.68 -2.25 -3.37
C LYS A 39 -12.54 -2.00 -4.37
N ILE A 40 -12.24 -0.74 -4.63
CA ILE A 40 -11.16 -0.33 -5.53
C ILE A 40 -9.78 -0.85 -5.07
N MET A 41 -9.50 -0.87 -3.76
CA MET A 41 -8.27 -1.44 -3.22
C MET A 41 -8.18 -2.96 -3.44
N GLN A 42 -9.32 -3.66 -3.44
CA GLN A 42 -9.39 -5.10 -3.71
C GLN A 42 -9.18 -5.40 -5.20
N GLU A 43 -9.74 -4.57 -6.09
CA GLU A 43 -9.57 -4.67 -7.55
C GLU A 43 -8.13 -4.36 -7.99
N MET A 44 -7.41 -3.58 -7.17
CA MET A 44 -5.99 -3.25 -7.34
C MET A 44 -5.06 -4.13 -6.49
N ASN A 45 -5.51 -5.32 -6.07
CA ASN A 45 -4.71 -6.26 -5.29
C ASN A 45 -3.84 -7.13 -6.21
N TYR A 46 -2.63 -6.65 -6.47
CA TYR A 46 -1.64 -7.33 -7.30
C TYR A 46 -0.56 -8.06 -6.48
N GLY A 47 -0.73 -8.13 -5.16
CA GLY A 47 0.21 -8.81 -4.26
C GLY A 47 0.02 -10.32 -4.25
N CYS A 48 1.10 -11.07 -4.08
CA CYS A 48 1.06 -12.54 -3.92
C CYS A 48 1.03 -13.02 -2.47
N GLY A 49 0.96 -12.09 -1.51
CA GLY A 49 1.16 -12.35 -0.09
C GLY A 49 1.84 -11.17 0.58
N SER A 50 1.65 -11.00 1.89
CA SER A 50 2.49 -10.11 2.71
C SER A 50 3.61 -10.93 3.36
N THR A 51 4.82 -10.40 3.37
CA THR A 51 5.94 -10.95 4.18
C THR A 51 5.85 -10.55 5.66
N VAL A 52 4.88 -9.70 6.02
CA VAL A 52 4.65 -9.20 7.37
C VAL A 52 3.53 -10.02 8.02
N HIS A 53 3.81 -10.56 9.20
CA HIS A 53 2.79 -11.23 10.01
C HIS A 53 2.14 -10.20 10.96
N ALA A 54 0.82 -10.32 11.21
CA ALA A 54 0.10 -9.37 12.07
C ALA A 54 0.67 -9.25 13.51
N ARG A 55 1.39 -10.28 13.98
CA ARG A 55 2.08 -10.27 15.29
C ARG A 55 3.25 -9.28 15.33
N ASP A 56 3.90 -9.07 14.19
CA ASP A 56 5.04 -8.16 14.08
C ASP A 56 4.58 -6.69 14.18
N LEU A 57 3.27 -6.45 14.05
CA LEU A 57 2.65 -5.12 14.10
C LEU A 57 2.11 -4.72 15.49
N THR A 58 2.29 -5.56 16.52
CA THR A 58 1.57 -5.43 17.80
C THR A 58 1.97 -4.22 18.68
N ASN A 59 3.09 -3.56 18.39
CA ASN A 59 3.62 -2.44 19.20
C ASN A 59 3.60 -1.09 18.45
N ASN A 60 2.61 -0.89 17.59
CA ASN A 60 2.47 0.32 16.77
C ASN A 60 3.74 0.67 15.97
N PRO A 61 4.39 -0.29 15.28
CA PRO A 61 5.67 -0.02 14.62
C PRO A 61 5.50 1.00 13.50
N ARG A 62 6.59 1.69 13.17
CA ARG A 62 6.72 2.40 11.91
C ARG A 62 7.18 1.41 10.84
N THR A 63 6.36 1.25 9.81
CA THR A 63 6.58 0.23 8.76
C THR A 63 6.88 0.87 7.42
N LEU A 64 7.67 0.18 6.59
CA LEU A 64 7.89 0.53 5.19
C LEU A 64 7.42 -0.61 4.29
N TYR A 65 6.72 -0.26 3.21
CA TYR A 65 6.22 -1.21 2.23
C TYR A 65 6.55 -0.73 0.81
N VAL A 66 7.16 -1.60 0.01
CA VAL A 66 7.55 -1.31 -1.39
C VAL A 66 6.58 -2.00 -2.35
N GLY A 67 6.06 -1.26 -3.32
CA GLY A 67 5.03 -1.71 -4.26
C GLY A 67 3.63 -1.49 -3.69
N VAL A 68 3.22 -0.22 -3.59
CA VAL A 68 2.02 0.22 -2.86
C VAL A 68 0.73 -0.35 -3.44
N GLY A 69 0.67 -0.51 -4.76
CA GLY A 69 -0.54 -0.94 -5.46
C GLY A 69 -1.73 -0.02 -5.14
N GLY A 70 -2.91 -0.61 -4.93
CA GLY A 70 -4.10 0.13 -4.50
C GLY A 70 -4.04 0.72 -3.09
N GLY A 71 -3.03 0.41 -2.28
CA GLY A 71 -2.91 0.87 -0.88
C GLY A 71 -3.50 -0.07 0.18
N MET A 72 -3.93 -1.28 -0.20
CA MET A 72 -4.59 -2.23 0.71
C MET A 72 -3.69 -2.64 1.89
N GLU A 73 -2.42 -2.97 1.63
CA GLU A 73 -1.43 -3.34 2.67
C GLU A 73 -1.15 -2.20 3.61
N LEU A 74 -1.05 -0.99 3.08
CA LEU A 74 -0.75 0.20 3.86
C LEU A 74 -1.91 0.52 4.82
N LEU A 75 -3.16 0.36 4.35
CA LEU A 75 -4.34 0.47 5.19
C LEU A 75 -4.36 -0.61 6.29
N GLN A 76 -4.01 -1.84 5.95
CA GLN A 76 -3.90 -2.95 6.91
C GLN A 76 -2.81 -2.70 7.95
N PHE A 77 -1.65 -2.16 7.58
CA PHE A 77 -0.58 -1.80 8.51
C PHE A 77 -0.97 -0.61 9.39
N ALA A 78 -1.67 0.37 8.81
CA ALA A 78 -2.16 1.55 9.53
C ALA A 78 -3.19 1.17 10.63
N TYR A 79 -3.87 0.04 10.49
CA TYR A 79 -4.74 -0.52 11.53
C TYR A 79 -4.00 -0.71 12.86
N PHE A 80 -2.73 -1.12 12.77
CA PHE A 80 -1.87 -1.39 13.91
C PHE A 80 -1.04 -0.17 14.33
N SER A 81 -0.44 0.58 13.39
CA SER A 81 0.44 1.70 13.76
C SER A 81 -0.32 2.89 14.35
N ARG A 82 -1.48 3.24 13.77
CA ARG A 82 -2.38 4.34 14.20
C ARG A 82 -1.68 5.66 14.60
N GLN A 83 -0.60 5.99 13.91
CA GLN A 83 0.17 7.22 14.15
C GLN A 83 0.49 7.89 12.83
N LYS A 84 0.65 9.22 12.87
CA LYS A 84 1.02 10.02 11.70
C LYS A 84 2.34 9.50 11.11
N SER A 85 2.32 9.23 9.80
CA SER A 85 3.45 8.65 9.06
C SER A 85 3.98 7.36 9.73
N GLY A 86 3.08 6.57 10.32
CA GLY A 86 3.39 5.25 10.88
C GLY A 86 3.54 4.17 9.82
N VAL A 87 3.08 4.42 8.60
CA VAL A 87 3.29 3.56 7.45
C VAL A 87 3.90 4.39 6.33
N VAL A 88 5.01 3.93 5.75
CA VAL A 88 5.63 4.55 4.57
C VAL A 88 5.43 3.61 3.39
N GLY A 89 4.69 4.07 2.38
CA GLY A 89 4.54 3.38 1.11
C GLY A 89 5.52 3.92 0.08
N VAL A 90 6.24 3.02 -0.59
CA VAL A 90 7.18 3.36 -1.66
C VAL A 90 6.72 2.72 -2.96
N ASP A 91 6.55 3.51 -4.02
CA ASP A 91 6.27 3.00 -5.35
C ASP A 91 7.03 3.78 -6.43
N VAL A 92 7.36 3.09 -7.51
CA VAL A 92 8.10 3.63 -8.65
C VAL A 92 7.16 4.19 -9.72
N VAL A 93 5.84 3.97 -9.62
CA VAL A 93 4.85 4.45 -10.58
C VAL A 93 4.05 5.60 -9.99
N ASP A 94 4.09 6.78 -10.63
CA ASP A 94 3.45 8.00 -10.10
C ASP A 94 1.93 7.86 -10.05
N GLU A 95 1.36 7.24 -11.07
CA GLU A 95 -0.07 6.98 -11.19
C GLU A 95 -0.55 6.03 -10.08
N MET A 96 0.29 5.08 -9.66
CA MET A 96 -0.03 4.15 -8.57
C MET A 96 -0.05 4.88 -7.22
N LEU A 97 0.92 5.77 -6.96
CA LEU A 97 0.91 6.62 -5.77
C LEU A 97 -0.33 7.50 -5.73
N GLU A 98 -0.72 8.08 -6.86
CA GLU A 98 -1.91 8.93 -6.94
C GLU A 98 -3.22 8.15 -6.77
N ALA A 99 -3.32 6.95 -7.36
CA ALA A 99 -4.45 6.06 -7.15
C ALA A 99 -4.57 5.66 -5.66
N SER A 100 -3.46 5.31 -5.02
CA SER A 100 -3.42 4.99 -3.59
C SER A 100 -3.89 6.16 -2.71
N ARG A 101 -3.44 7.40 -2.99
CA ARG A 101 -3.92 8.61 -2.29
C ARG A 101 -5.43 8.77 -2.38
N LYS A 102 -6.02 8.58 -3.57
CA LYS A 102 -7.47 8.66 -3.78
C LYS A 102 -8.19 7.55 -3.02
N ASN A 103 -7.69 6.33 -3.08
CA ASN A 103 -8.26 5.19 -2.37
C ASN A 103 -8.27 5.41 -0.85
N PHE A 104 -7.26 6.08 -0.28
CA PHE A 104 -7.25 6.42 1.14
C PHE A 104 -8.38 7.37 1.56
N GLN A 105 -8.84 8.26 0.67
CA GLN A 105 -9.98 9.12 0.97
C GLN A 105 -11.28 8.31 1.11
N GLU A 106 -11.45 7.26 0.30
CA GLU A 106 -12.56 6.31 0.46
C GLU A 106 -12.39 5.46 1.73
N ALA A 107 -11.16 5.00 2.00
CA ALA A 107 -10.86 4.25 3.21
C ALA A 107 -11.17 5.05 4.48
N GLU A 108 -10.85 6.35 4.54
CA GLU A 108 -11.21 7.22 5.67
C GLU A 108 -12.72 7.29 5.92
N GLN A 109 -13.53 7.29 4.85
CA GLN A 109 -14.99 7.31 4.97
C GLN A 109 -15.54 5.99 5.52
N LEU A 110 -14.94 4.85 5.14
CA LEU A 110 -15.35 3.52 5.56
C LEU A 110 -14.80 3.11 6.94
N ASN A 111 -13.71 3.74 7.37
CA ASN A 111 -12.96 3.38 8.58
C ASN A 111 -12.80 4.60 9.49
N PRO A 112 -13.70 4.84 10.46
CA PRO A 112 -13.65 6.03 11.32
C PRO A 112 -12.35 6.20 12.13
N TRP A 113 -11.61 5.10 12.33
CA TRP A 113 -10.32 5.08 13.03
C TRP A 113 -9.14 5.47 12.13
N PHE A 114 -9.31 5.38 10.80
CA PHE A 114 -8.24 5.63 9.84
C PHE A 114 -8.13 7.11 9.50
N LYS A 115 -6.89 7.57 9.34
CA LYS A 115 -6.54 8.86 8.76
C LYS A 115 -5.47 8.61 7.71
N SER A 116 -5.64 9.20 6.54
CA SER A 116 -4.69 9.20 5.43
C SER A 116 -3.31 9.70 5.87
N GLU A 117 -3.24 10.61 6.85
CA GLU A 117 -1.96 11.05 7.42
C GLU A 117 -1.19 9.96 8.18
N PHE A 118 -1.80 8.81 8.46
CA PHE A 118 -1.07 7.66 9.00
C PHE A 118 -0.14 7.03 7.97
N VAL A 119 -0.37 7.31 6.68
CA VAL A 119 0.40 6.81 5.57
C VAL A 119 1.16 7.96 4.90
N ASP A 120 2.47 7.80 4.73
CA ASP A 120 3.31 8.66 3.91
C ASP A 120 3.68 7.94 2.60
N LEU A 121 3.40 8.55 1.46
CA LEU A 121 3.62 7.96 0.14
C LEU A 121 4.79 8.63 -0.55
N LYS A 122 5.82 7.83 -0.87
CA LYS A 122 7.08 8.30 -1.45
C LYS A 122 7.34 7.63 -2.80
N LYS A 123 7.91 8.42 -3.71
CA LYS A 123 8.42 7.92 -4.99
C LYS A 123 9.81 7.33 -4.77
N GLY A 124 10.01 6.08 -5.17
CA GLY A 124 11.29 5.37 -5.04
C GLY A 124 11.14 3.89 -5.39
N ASP A 125 12.19 3.12 -5.15
CA ASP A 125 12.17 1.67 -5.30
C ASP A 125 13.03 0.99 -4.22
N ALA A 126 13.08 -0.34 -4.22
CA ALA A 126 13.80 -1.12 -3.22
C ALA A 126 15.34 -0.99 -3.29
N THR A 127 15.89 -0.39 -4.35
CA THR A 127 17.35 -0.23 -4.52
C THR A 127 17.88 1.04 -3.88
N ASP A 128 17.02 2.05 -3.68
CA ASP A 128 17.34 3.32 -3.03
C ASP A 128 16.10 3.84 -2.29
N LEU A 129 15.97 3.43 -1.02
CA LEU A 129 14.78 3.72 -0.22
C LEU A 129 14.77 5.19 0.23
N PRO A 130 13.68 5.94 0.00
CA PRO A 130 13.59 7.38 0.33
C PRO A 130 13.25 7.61 1.82
N VAL A 131 13.97 6.97 2.73
CA VAL A 131 13.79 7.11 4.19
C VAL A 131 15.13 7.30 4.90
N GLU A 132 15.08 7.85 6.10
CA GLU A 132 16.27 8.07 6.92
C GLU A 132 16.75 6.75 7.55
N ASP A 133 18.05 6.65 7.82
CA ASP A 133 18.63 5.51 8.53
C ASP A 133 17.99 5.32 9.90
N ASN A 134 17.73 4.06 10.28
CA ASN A 134 17.12 3.70 11.57
C ASN A 134 15.76 4.37 11.84
N SER A 135 15.00 4.68 10.79
CA SER A 135 13.68 5.33 10.93
C SER A 135 12.49 4.37 10.83
N ILE A 136 12.70 3.11 10.46
CA ILE A 136 11.68 2.06 10.28
C ILE A 136 12.02 0.90 11.23
N ASP A 137 11.01 0.27 11.82
CA ASP A 137 11.14 -0.88 12.73
C ASP A 137 11.25 -2.23 11.98
#